data_AF-A0A7S1E8C7-F1
#
_entry.id   AF-A0A7S1E8C7-F1
#
_cell.length_a   1.000
_cell.length_b   1.000
_cell.length_c   1.000
_cell.angle_alpha   90.00
_cell.angle_beta   90.00
_cell.angle_gamma   90.00
#
_symmetry.space_group_name_H-M   'P 1'
#
loop_
_entity.id
_entity.type
_entity.pdbx_description
1 polymer ?
#
loop_
_entity_poly.entity_id
_entity_poly.type
_entity_poly.pdbx_seq_one_letter_code
_entity_poly.pdbx_strand_id
1 'polypeptide(L)'
;EIKKAYRNRAKKTHPDKNRDGRAQQAFVAVEESAAVLMDEEAREQFDLEIKMARKEKQEMVLQKISTVRNFVKKQLSWLIWLFQKVLGPFAFPIFILGCLLI
;
A
#
# COMPACT_ATOMS: atom_id res chain seq x y z
N GLU A 1 14.37 -22.00 -11.02
CA GLU A 1 13.12 -22.45 -10.34
C GLU A 1 11.85 -22.19 -11.16
N ILE A 2 11.73 -21.03 -11.80
CA ILE A 2 10.57 -20.63 -12.64
C ILE A 2 10.22 -21.68 -13.72
N LYS A 3 11.23 -22.19 -14.45
CA LYS A 3 11.03 -23.27 -15.44
C LYS A 3 10.41 -24.55 -14.84
N LYS A 4 10.73 -24.88 -13.58
CA LYS A 4 10.14 -26.04 -12.88
C LYS A 4 8.70 -25.76 -12.49
N ALA A 5 8.41 -24.55 -11.98
CA ALA A 5 7.07 -24.11 -11.63
C ALA A 5 6.15 -24.09 -12.87
N TYR A 6 6.63 -23.54 -13.99
CA TYR A 6 5.92 -23.56 -15.28
C TYR A 6 5.55 -24.98 -15.71
N ARG A 7 6.52 -25.90 -15.79
CA ARG A 7 6.26 -27.30 -16.18
C ARG A 7 5.22 -27.98 -15.29
N ASN A 8 5.26 -27.72 -13.98
CA ASN A 8 4.30 -28.27 -13.04
C ASN A 8 2.90 -27.68 -13.22
N ARG A 9 2.81 -26.37 -13.50
CA ARG A 9 1.54 -25.67 -13.69
C ARG A 9 0.91 -26.02 -15.04
N ALA A 10 1.69 -26.00 -16.12
CA ALA A 10 1.30 -26.40 -17.46
C ALA A 10 0.73 -27.82 -17.49
N LYS A 11 1.37 -28.79 -16.81
CA LYS A 11 0.83 -30.16 -16.70
C LYS A 11 -0.55 -30.23 -16.02
N LYS A 12 -0.82 -29.35 -15.06
CA LYS A 12 -2.10 -29.29 -14.33
C LYS A 12 -3.19 -28.57 -15.11
N THR A 13 -2.81 -27.58 -15.92
CA THR A 13 -3.77 -26.77 -16.69
C THR A 13 -3.98 -27.26 -18.12
N HIS A 14 -3.16 -28.19 -18.62
CA HIS A 14 -3.23 -28.67 -20.01
C HIS A 14 -4.63 -29.18 -20.39
N PRO A 15 -5.22 -28.72 -21.51
CA PRO A 15 -6.59 -29.07 -21.92
C PRO A 15 -6.80 -30.57 -22.14
N ASP A 16 -5.76 -31.30 -22.58
CA ASP A 16 -5.82 -32.76 -22.75
C ASP A 16 -5.93 -33.53 -21.41
N LYS A 17 -5.39 -32.98 -20.32
CA LYS A 17 -5.36 -33.65 -19.00
C LYS A 17 -6.38 -33.09 -18.02
N ASN A 18 -6.80 -31.84 -18.20
CA ASN A 18 -7.75 -31.17 -17.36
C ASN A 18 -9.10 -31.03 -18.09
N ARG A 19 -10.13 -31.68 -17.55
CA ARG A 19 -11.49 -31.69 -18.10
C ARG A 19 -12.32 -30.44 -17.76
N ASP A 20 -11.77 -29.47 -17.05
CA ASP A 20 -12.43 -28.17 -16.83
C ASP A 20 -12.56 -27.42 -18.17
N GLY A 21 -13.74 -26.89 -18.45
CA GLY A 21 -13.98 -26.06 -19.65
C GLY A 21 -13.09 -24.80 -19.73
N ARG A 22 -12.48 -24.40 -18.61
CA ARG A 22 -11.52 -23.29 -18.53
C ARG A 22 -10.05 -23.72 -18.63
N ALA A 23 -9.76 -25.01 -18.81
CA ALA A 23 -8.40 -25.52 -18.89
C ALA A 23 -7.57 -24.80 -19.97
N GLN A 24 -8.15 -24.54 -21.13
CA GLN A 24 -7.49 -23.79 -22.20
C GLN A 24 -7.11 -22.38 -21.77
N GLN A 25 -8.04 -21.62 -21.17
CA GLN A 25 -7.78 -20.26 -20.71
C GLN A 25 -6.72 -20.24 -19.60
N ALA A 26 -6.78 -21.22 -18.68
CA ALA A 26 -5.80 -21.35 -17.62
C ALA A 26 -4.40 -21.74 -18.15
N PHE A 27 -4.33 -22.51 -19.24
CA PHE A 27 -3.07 -22.84 -19.89
C PHE A 27 -2.45 -21.60 -20.57
N VAL A 28 -3.24 -20.84 -21.33
CA VAL A 28 -2.81 -19.59 -21.96
C VAL A 28 -2.29 -18.60 -20.92
N ALA A 29 -3.02 -18.38 -19.81
CA ALA A 29 -2.58 -17.47 -18.75
C ALA A 29 -1.24 -17.91 -18.11
N VAL A 30 -0.99 -19.22 -18.00
CA VAL A 30 0.26 -19.77 -17.47
C VAL A 30 1.42 -19.57 -18.46
N GLU A 31 1.14 -19.69 -19.76
CA GLU A 31 2.11 -19.44 -20.83
C GLU A 31 2.50 -17.95 -20.90
N GLU A 32 1.52 -17.05 -20.89
CA GLU A 32 1.73 -15.59 -20.87
C GLU A 32 2.55 -15.16 -19.64
N SER A 33 2.16 -15.64 -18.46
CA SER A 33 2.92 -15.38 -17.23
C SER A 33 4.35 -15.90 -17.33
N ALA A 34 4.54 -17.07 -17.93
CA ALA A 34 5.86 -17.67 -18.10
C ALA A 34 6.72 -16.89 -19.11
N ALA A 35 6.14 -16.35 -20.17
CA ALA A 35 6.86 -15.53 -21.14
C ALA A 35 7.50 -14.30 -20.47
N VAL A 36 6.74 -13.60 -19.62
CA VAL A 36 7.25 -12.44 -18.86
C VAL A 36 8.26 -12.86 -17.79
N LEU A 37 8.02 -13.97 -17.08
CA LEU A 37 8.87 -14.39 -15.95
C LEU A 37 10.15 -15.14 -16.37
N MET A 38 10.21 -15.66 -17.60
CA MET A 38 11.41 -16.34 -18.12
C MET A 38 12.42 -15.39 -18.72
N ASP A 39 11.97 -14.23 -19.21
CA ASP A 39 12.84 -13.15 -19.67
C ASP A 39 13.19 -12.24 -18.47
N GLU A 40 14.49 -12.04 -18.26
CA GLU A 40 14.98 -11.25 -17.14
C GLU A 40 14.62 -9.76 -17.31
N GLU A 41 14.76 -9.23 -18.52
CA GLU A 41 14.48 -7.81 -18.78
C GLU A 41 12.98 -7.52 -18.63
N ALA A 42 12.13 -8.38 -19.19
CA ALA A 42 10.69 -8.25 -19.05
C ALA A 42 10.23 -8.38 -17.59
N ARG A 43 10.85 -9.27 -16.82
CA ARG A 43 10.57 -9.44 -15.39
C ARG A 43 10.97 -8.21 -14.58
N GLU A 44 12.16 -7.67 -14.82
CA GLU A 44 12.63 -6.47 -14.13
C GLU A 44 11.75 -5.26 -14.42
N GLN A 45 11.33 -5.08 -15.68
CA GLN A 45 10.39 -4.02 -16.07
C GLN A 45 9.05 -4.18 -15.37
N PHE A 46 8.47 -5.39 -15.38
CA PHE A 46 7.21 -5.66 -14.69
C PHE A 46 7.31 -5.40 -13.18
N ASP A 47 8.38 -5.85 -12.53
CA ASP A 47 8.59 -5.61 -11.10
C ASP A 47 8.78 -4.13 -10.78
N LEU A 48 9.46 -3.39 -11.66
CA LEU A 48 9.66 -1.94 -11.53
C LEU A 48 8.33 -1.19 -11.66
N GLU A 49 7.50 -1.51 -12.65
CA GLU A 49 6.17 -0.92 -12.82
C GLU A 49 5.29 -1.15 -11.59
N ILE A 50 5.27 -2.38 -11.05
CA ILE A 50 4.51 -2.70 -9.85
C ILE A 50 5.01 -1.91 -8.63
N LYS A 51 6.33 -1.75 -8.48
CA LYS A 51 6.92 -0.94 -7.40
C LYS A 51 6.56 0.53 -7.54
N MET A 52 6.64 1.08 -8.76
CA MET A 52 6.28 2.48 -9.02
C MET A 52 4.80 2.73 -8.74
N ALA A 53 3.90 1.89 -9.26
CA ALA A 53 2.46 2.02 -9.01
C ALA A 53 2.10 1.93 -7.52
N ARG A 54 2.81 1.10 -6.74
CA ARG A 54 2.64 1.05 -5.27
C ARG A 54 3.13 2.32 -4.60
N LYS A 55 4.28 2.86 -5.03
CA LYS A 55 4.86 4.09 -4.50
C LYS A 55 3.96 5.29 -4.76
N GLU A 56 3.44 5.44 -5.97
CA GLU A 56 2.48 6.50 -6.34
C GLU A 56 1.23 6.47 -5.47
N LYS A 57 0.66 5.28 -5.23
CA LYS A 57 -0.49 5.11 -4.32
C LYS A 57 -0.14 5.53 -2.89
N GLN A 58 1.04 5.15 -2.40
CA GLN A 58 1.50 5.55 -1.07
C GLN A 58 1.69 7.06 -0.97
N GLU A 59 2.29 7.69 -1.98
CA GLU A 59 2.48 9.13 -2.05
C GLU A 59 1.14 9.88 -2.05
N MET A 60 0.15 9.41 -2.82
CA MET A 60 -1.21 9.97 -2.79
C MET A 60 -1.85 9.87 -1.40
N VAL A 61 -1.70 8.73 -0.71
CA VAL A 61 -2.22 8.55 0.65
C VAL A 61 -1.51 9.50 1.61
N LEU A 62 -0.19 9.62 1.53
CA LEU A 62 0.59 10.54 2.36
C LEU A 62 0.24 12.00 2.09
N GLN A 63 -0.04 12.37 0.83
CA GLN A 63 -0.49 13.71 0.46
C GLN A 63 -1.86 14.03 1.08
N LYS A 64 -2.80 13.09 1.05
CA LYS A 64 -4.11 13.25 1.72
C LYS A 64 -3.95 13.35 3.24
N ILE A 65 -3.08 12.53 3.83
CA ILE A 65 -2.80 12.60 5.27
C ILE A 65 -2.16 13.93 5.64
N SER A 66 -1.27 14.48 4.80
CA SER A 66 -0.57 15.73 5.11
C SER A 66 -1.51 16.94 5.08
N THR A 67 -2.49 16.98 4.18
CA THR A 67 -3.50 18.06 4.15
C THR A 67 -4.37 18.03 5.41
N VAL A 68 -4.83 16.84 5.81
CA VAL A 68 -5.59 16.66 7.05
C VAL A 68 -4.74 17.04 8.26
N ARG A 69 -3.49 16.56 8.33
CA ARG A 69 -2.56 16.89 9.42
C ARG A 69 -2.34 18.40 9.53
N ASN A 70 -2.14 19.09 8.41
CA ASN A 70 -1.92 20.54 8.40
C ASN A 70 -3.18 21.29 8.85
N PHE A 71 -4.37 20.83 8.45
CA PHE A 71 -5.63 21.39 8.92
C PHE A 71 -5.82 21.20 10.43
N VAL A 72 -5.61 19.98 10.94
CA VAL A 72 -5.67 19.66 12.37
C VAL A 72 -4.65 20.47 13.16
N LYS A 73 -3.40 20.55 12.68
CA LYS A 73 -2.36 21.37 13.33
C LYS A 73 -2.75 22.84 13.40
N LYS A 74 -3.36 23.41 12.35
CA LYS A 74 -3.83 24.80 12.33
C LYS A 74 -4.99 25.04 13.28
N GLN A 75 -5.94 24.11 13.35
CA GLN A 75 -7.03 24.19 14.34
C GLN A 75 -6.51 24.05 15.77
N LEU A 76 -5.64 23.07 16.01
CA LEU A 76 -5.08 22.80 17.32
C LEU A 76 -4.19 23.96 17.79
N SER A 77 -3.36 24.55 16.92
CA SER A 77 -2.55 25.72 17.27
C SER A 77 -3.39 26.94 17.62
N TRP A 78 -4.52 27.14 16.93
CA TRP A 78 -5.47 28.20 17.27
C TRP A 78 -6.13 27.97 18.63
N LEU A 79 -6.55 26.73 18.93
CA LEU A 79 -7.11 26.37 20.24
C LEU A 79 -6.08 26.52 21.36
N ILE A 80 -4.84 26.05 21.13
CA ILE A 80 -3.73 26.20 22.10
C ILE A 80 -3.43 27.67 22.35
N TRP A 81 -3.37 28.49 21.28
CA TRP A 81 -3.19 29.93 21.41
C TRP A 81 -4.34 30.58 22.20
N LEU A 82 -5.59 30.20 21.94
CA LEU A 82 -6.75 30.71 22.66
C LEU A 82 -6.72 30.30 24.15
N PHE A 83 -6.40 29.04 24.42
CA PHE A 83 -6.27 28.49 25.77
C PHE A 83 -5.19 29.23 26.56
N GLN A 84 -4.00 29.42 25.97
CA GLN A 84 -2.92 30.19 26.58
C GLN A 84 -3.29 31.67 26.78
N LYS A 85 -4.07 32.27 25.87
CA LYS A 85 -4.51 33.65 25.99
C LYS A 85 -5.53 33.86 27.11
N VAL A 86 -6.39 32.86 27.37
CA VAL A 86 -7.43 32.94 28.41
C VAL A 86 -6.88 32.61 29.80
N LEU A 87 -6.06 31.58 29.94
CA LEU A 87 -5.50 31.12 31.24
C LEU A 87 -4.15 31.76 31.59
N GLY A 88 -3.52 32.46 30.63
CA GLY A 88 -2.23 33.11 30.84
C GLY A 88 -1.14 32.12 31.32
N PRO A 89 -0.22 32.54 32.20
CA PRO A 89 0.91 31.71 32.64
C PRO A 89 0.50 30.48 33.46
N PHE A 90 -0.76 30.37 33.89
CA PHE A 90 -1.26 29.27 34.70
C PHE A 90 -1.86 28.11 33.88
N ALA A 91 -1.92 28.25 32.55
CA ALA A 91 -2.45 27.23 31.64
C ALA A 91 -1.73 25.87 31.76
N PHE A 92 -0.39 25.91 31.84
CA PHE A 92 0.45 24.71 31.95
C PHE A 92 0.29 23.96 33.29
N PRO A 93 0.40 24.60 34.47
CA PRO A 93 0.25 23.89 35.75
C PRO A 93 -1.16 23.33 35.97
N ILE A 94 -2.22 24.00 35.50
CA ILE A 94 -3.61 23.49 35.58
C ILE A 94 -3.78 22.25 34.71
N PHE A 95 -3.20 22.24 33.50
CA PHE A 95 -3.23 21.08 32.62
C PHE A 95 -2.50 19.87 33.22
N ILE A 96 -1.32 20.11 33.83
CA ILE A 96 -0.53 19.07 34.51
C ILE A 96 -1.30 18.49 35.71
N LEU A 97 -1.90 19.34 36.55
CA LEU A 97 -2.73 18.90 37.68
C LEU A 97 -3.96 18.11 37.21
N GLY A 98 -4.59 18.51 36.10
CA GLY A 98 -5.72 17.81 35.50
C GLY A 98 -5.34 16.42 34.96
N CYS A 99 -4.19 16.29 34.29
CA CYS A 99 -3.69 14.99 33.81
C CYS A 99 -3.24 14.05 34.94
N LEU A 100 -2.87 14.58 36.11
CA LEU A 100 -2.52 13.79 37.29
C LEU A 100 -3.74 13.31 38.10
N LEU A 101 -4.90 13.95 37.90
CA LEU A 101 -6.16 13.65 38.59
C LEU A 101 -7.01 12.57 37.88
N ILE A 102 -6.65 12.21 36.65
CA ILE A 102 -7.28 11.16 35.82
C ILE A 102 -6.36 9.94 35.80
#